data_AF-A0AA35S5K8-F1
#
_entry.id   AF-A0AA35S5K8-F1
#
_cell.length_a   1.000
_cell.length_b   1.000
_cell.length_c   1.000
_cell.angle_alpha   90.00
_cell.angle_beta   90.00
_cell.angle_gamma   90.00
#
_symmetry.space_group_name_H-M   'P 1'
#
loop_
_entity.id
_entity.type
_entity.pdbx_description
1 polymer ?
#
loop_
_entity_poly.entity_id
_entity_poly.type
_entity_poly.pdbx_seq_one_letter_code
_entity_poly.pdbx_strand_id
1 'polypeptide(L)'
;MLREAQLSTRNMVNAVTEEFWKMVTASINDQALHFKTLRYNLEAEWRNRYPGGRTLDRNDLFELGKADILNHVASLQVFKPATWEGVLMDSLWTEVAPHVLEIFIEAAQGQSPGEFNTSADIQLHKWADSHQLAELCAKVGLETMFAQLHTKLEGEEGGGGGGVGGGGWGVVGVGGGGGKFHSLGQGLREEVERLSKQNHRWESYNVDQLKYVQMSALDDKDVPSAEQWRDAVTFMTSALSRQIKEAEDDLQKLAGPTSFYDRWVLWKSQSSTQVVKRAAAEELSKFLAAEPSHPSKLFTDELMTVQRVLKTQGHAASEEDIQESWRHLYHLHFLKRAEETAHKCQRGFVLRQHSPEYACPEVEYFWRVQQVMKSSSHTLRVQILDREVRQLEQQIKSILDSIAVSEERKKGLIRGDAVDKAEQLKQVRMIQEKLDTFREALAKQQKGHSPK
;
A
#
# COMPACT_ATOMS: atom_id res chain seq x y z
N MET A 1 35.65 -69.60 -52.76
CA MET A 1 36.48 -69.65 -51.54
C MET A 1 36.06 -68.51 -50.63
N LEU A 2 35.66 -68.80 -49.39
CA LEU A 2 35.42 -67.77 -48.36
C LEU A 2 36.77 -67.20 -47.92
N ARG A 3 36.87 -65.87 -47.78
CA ARG A 3 38.11 -65.21 -47.35
C ARG A 3 38.37 -65.52 -45.87
N GLU A 4 39.63 -65.57 -45.46
CA GLU A 4 40.06 -65.80 -44.07
C GLU A 4 39.43 -64.80 -43.07
N ALA A 5 39.14 -63.58 -43.55
CA ALA A 5 38.39 -62.55 -42.83
C ALA A 5 36.94 -62.95 -42.46
N GLN A 6 36.33 -63.93 -43.13
CA GLN A 6 34.93 -64.33 -42.98
C GLN A 6 34.75 -65.59 -42.11
N LEU A 7 35.83 -66.16 -41.59
CA LEU A 7 35.82 -67.51 -41.00
C LEU A 7 35.84 -67.55 -39.46
N SER A 8 35.93 -66.40 -38.77
CA SER A 8 36.01 -66.34 -37.30
C SER A 8 35.03 -65.34 -36.70
N THR A 9 34.36 -65.73 -35.60
CA THR A 9 33.55 -64.84 -34.75
C THR A 9 34.34 -63.61 -34.29
N ARG A 10 35.66 -63.75 -34.08
CA ARG A 10 36.54 -62.63 -33.71
C ARG A 10 36.65 -61.60 -34.84
N ASN A 11 36.76 -62.05 -36.09
CA ASN A 11 36.84 -61.17 -37.25
C ASN A 11 35.50 -60.47 -37.52
N MET A 12 34.38 -61.17 -37.31
CA MET A 12 33.04 -60.58 -37.37
C MET A 12 32.85 -59.51 -36.27
N VAL A 13 33.22 -59.80 -35.02
CA VAL A 13 33.12 -58.85 -33.90
C VAL A 13 33.96 -57.60 -34.16
N ASN A 14 35.18 -57.74 -34.67
CA ASN A 14 36.03 -56.59 -35.03
C ASN A 14 35.40 -55.74 -36.14
N ALA A 15 34.89 -56.37 -37.21
CA ALA A 15 34.24 -55.65 -38.31
C ALA A 15 32.94 -54.95 -37.88
N VAL A 16 32.13 -55.59 -37.04
CA VAL A 16 30.92 -54.98 -36.46
C VAL A 16 31.28 -53.83 -35.53
N THR A 17 32.34 -53.96 -34.73
CA THR A 17 32.82 -52.90 -33.82
C THR A 17 33.35 -51.70 -34.60
N GLU A 18 34.10 -51.92 -35.68
CA GLU A 18 34.61 -50.87 -36.56
C GLU A 18 33.45 -50.12 -37.25
N GLU A 19 32.48 -50.84 -37.83
CA GLU A 19 31.34 -50.20 -38.48
C GLU A 19 30.43 -49.50 -37.46
N PHE A 20 30.26 -50.05 -36.25
CA PHE A 20 29.55 -49.41 -35.14
C PHE A 20 30.20 -48.08 -34.77
N TRP A 21 31.51 -48.04 -34.52
CA TRP A 21 32.19 -46.80 -34.14
C TRP A 21 32.22 -45.77 -35.27
N LYS A 22 32.28 -46.23 -36.52
CA LYS A 22 32.18 -45.37 -37.70
C LYS A 22 30.79 -44.73 -37.81
N MET A 23 29.72 -45.50 -37.62
CA MET A 23 28.34 -45.00 -37.57
C MET A 23 28.13 -44.04 -36.39
N VAL A 24 28.63 -44.37 -35.20
CA VAL A 24 28.56 -43.52 -34.00
C VAL A 24 29.27 -42.20 -34.24
N THR A 25 30.49 -42.23 -34.78
CA THR A 25 31.27 -41.02 -35.10
C THR A 25 30.55 -40.15 -36.14
N ALA A 26 30.01 -40.75 -37.20
CA ALA A 26 29.23 -40.03 -38.20
C ALA A 26 27.97 -39.37 -37.61
N SER A 27 27.21 -40.12 -36.79
CA SER A 27 26.00 -39.64 -36.13
C SER A 27 26.27 -38.48 -35.17
N ILE A 28 27.34 -38.56 -34.37
CA ILE A 28 27.73 -37.48 -33.44
C ILE A 28 28.17 -36.23 -34.20
N ASN A 29 28.92 -36.39 -35.29
CA ASN A 29 29.34 -35.25 -36.11
C ASN A 29 28.13 -34.55 -36.76
N ASP A 30 27.15 -35.32 -37.22
CA ASP A 30 25.89 -34.77 -37.74
C ASP A 30 25.08 -34.03 -36.65
N GLN A 31 24.91 -34.66 -35.48
CA GLN A 31 24.26 -34.01 -34.33
C GLN A 31 25.00 -32.74 -33.88
N ALA A 32 26.34 -32.77 -33.83
CA ALA A 32 27.14 -31.61 -33.46
C ALA A 32 26.98 -30.46 -34.48
N LEU A 33 26.94 -30.76 -35.78
CA LEU A 33 26.67 -29.78 -36.83
C LEU A 33 25.25 -29.21 -36.73
N HIS A 34 24.27 -30.06 -36.44
CA HIS A 34 22.88 -29.65 -36.22
C HIS A 34 22.77 -28.64 -35.07
N PHE A 35 23.29 -28.98 -33.88
CA PHE A 35 23.25 -28.07 -32.72
C PHE A 35 24.09 -26.80 -32.91
N LYS A 36 25.20 -26.88 -33.66
CA LYS A 36 25.99 -25.68 -34.03
C LYS A 36 25.18 -24.72 -34.90
N THR A 37 24.42 -25.24 -35.87
CA THR A 37 23.54 -24.46 -36.73
C THR A 37 22.38 -23.86 -35.94
N LEU A 38 21.74 -24.66 -35.08
CA LEU A 38 20.67 -24.22 -34.20
C LEU A 38 21.13 -23.09 -33.27
N ARG A 39 22.33 -23.21 -32.67
CA ARG A 39 22.92 -22.16 -31.83
C ARG A 39 23.11 -20.87 -32.62
N TYR A 40 23.68 -20.95 -33.81
CA TYR A 40 23.90 -19.78 -34.66
C TYR A 40 22.59 -19.05 -34.97
N ASN A 41 21.53 -19.79 -35.31
CA ASN A 41 20.22 -19.24 -35.57
C ASN A 41 19.63 -18.55 -34.33
N LEU A 42 19.68 -19.21 -33.17
CA LEU A 42 19.20 -18.62 -31.90
C LEU A 42 19.99 -17.38 -31.49
N GLU A 43 21.31 -17.36 -31.66
CA GLU A 43 22.16 -16.20 -31.37
C GLU A 43 21.93 -15.04 -32.34
N ALA A 44 21.62 -15.33 -33.60
CA ALA A 44 21.24 -14.32 -34.58
C ALA A 44 19.85 -13.75 -34.25
N GLU A 45 18.87 -14.59 -33.93
CA GLU A 45 17.55 -14.14 -33.47
C GLU A 45 17.65 -13.29 -32.20
N TRP A 46 18.49 -13.69 -31.24
CA TRP A 46 18.74 -12.94 -30.02
C TRP A 46 19.31 -11.55 -30.33
N ARG A 47 20.38 -11.49 -31.12
CA ARG A 47 21.03 -10.21 -31.50
C ARG A 47 20.07 -9.29 -32.26
N ASN A 48 19.17 -9.85 -33.06
CA ASN A 48 18.18 -9.09 -33.82
C ASN A 48 17.03 -8.58 -32.94
N ARG A 49 16.52 -9.39 -32.00
CA ARG A 49 15.38 -9.03 -31.15
C ARG A 49 15.77 -8.25 -29.90
N TYR A 50 16.98 -8.45 -29.38
CA TYR A 50 17.50 -7.89 -28.14
C TYR A 50 18.92 -7.35 -28.36
N PRO A 51 19.09 -6.29 -29.19
CA PRO A 51 20.41 -5.75 -29.51
C PRO A 51 21.12 -5.28 -28.24
N GLY A 52 22.36 -5.73 -28.04
CA GLY A 52 23.17 -5.44 -26.84
C GLY A 52 22.78 -6.21 -25.58
N GLY A 53 21.71 -7.01 -25.60
CA GLY A 53 21.16 -7.69 -24.42
C GLY A 53 22.02 -8.84 -23.94
N ARG A 54 22.32 -8.87 -22.63
CA ARG A 54 22.93 -10.05 -22.01
C ARG A 54 21.92 -11.19 -21.98
N THR A 55 22.34 -12.38 -22.39
CA THR A 55 21.53 -13.60 -22.26
C THR A 55 21.48 -14.00 -20.80
N LEU A 56 20.36 -13.71 -20.14
CA LEU A 56 20.10 -14.08 -18.74
C LEU A 56 19.07 -15.19 -18.73
N ASP A 57 19.38 -16.30 -18.06
CA ASP A 57 18.41 -17.36 -17.87
C ASP A 57 17.44 -17.03 -16.71
N ARG A 58 16.45 -17.90 -16.51
CA ARG A 58 15.43 -17.70 -15.47
C ARG A 58 16.01 -17.71 -14.05
N ASN A 59 17.08 -18.47 -13.80
CA ASN A 59 17.75 -18.48 -12.51
C ASN A 59 18.58 -17.21 -12.30
N ASP A 60 19.27 -16.73 -13.33
CA ASP A 60 20.00 -15.47 -13.30
C ASP A 60 19.05 -14.29 -13.02
N LEU A 61 17.91 -14.25 -13.70
CA LEU A 61 16.86 -13.24 -13.48
C LEU A 61 16.24 -13.36 -12.09
N PHE A 62 16.06 -14.59 -11.59
CA PHE A 62 15.57 -14.80 -10.24
C PHE A 62 16.55 -14.30 -9.18
N GLU A 63 17.84 -14.63 -9.28
CA GLU A 63 18.87 -14.17 -8.33
C GLU A 63 19.05 -12.65 -8.36
N LEU A 64 19.04 -12.07 -9.56
CA LEU A 64 19.00 -10.64 -9.72
C LEU A 64 17.77 -10.04 -8.99
N GLY A 65 16.58 -10.63 -9.15
CA GLY A 65 15.33 -10.09 -8.63
C GLY A 65 15.23 -10.26 -7.12
N LYS A 66 15.77 -11.37 -6.61
CA LYS A 66 15.98 -11.62 -5.18
C LYS A 66 16.88 -10.56 -4.57
N ALA A 67 18.04 -10.28 -5.18
CA ALA A 67 18.94 -9.24 -4.69
C ALA A 67 18.27 -7.85 -4.69
N ASP A 68 17.54 -7.53 -5.75
CA ASP A 68 16.81 -6.28 -5.89
C ASP A 68 15.73 -6.11 -4.81
N ILE A 69 14.86 -7.10 -4.62
CA ILE A 69 13.81 -7.08 -3.59
C ILE A 69 14.42 -6.93 -2.20
N LEU A 70 15.49 -7.67 -1.89
CA LEU A 70 16.15 -7.58 -0.58
C LEU A 70 16.79 -6.20 -0.34
N ASN A 71 17.36 -5.58 -1.39
CA ASN A 71 17.88 -4.22 -1.29
C ASN A 71 16.76 -3.19 -1.03
N HIS A 72 15.61 -3.33 -1.69
CA HIS A 72 14.46 -2.45 -1.45
C HIS A 72 13.93 -2.57 -0.02
N VAL A 73 13.84 -3.79 0.52
CA VAL A 73 13.43 -4.03 1.92
C VAL A 73 14.45 -3.43 2.89
N ALA A 74 15.75 -3.62 2.65
CA ALA A 74 16.79 -3.02 3.47
C ALA A 74 16.75 -1.48 3.44
N SER A 75 16.36 -0.89 2.30
CA SER A 75 16.22 0.56 2.16
C SER A 75 15.14 1.17 3.06
N LEU A 76 14.14 0.39 3.51
CA LEU A 76 13.11 0.85 4.46
C LEU A 76 13.70 1.29 5.79
N GLN A 77 14.81 0.68 6.22
CA GLN A 77 15.50 1.01 7.47
C GLN A 77 16.20 2.38 7.41
N VAL A 78 16.47 2.90 6.20
CA VAL A 78 17.30 4.11 5.98
C VAL A 78 16.44 5.38 5.89
N PHE A 79 15.11 5.26 5.97
CA PHE A 79 14.22 6.42 5.93
C PHE A 79 14.43 7.35 7.12
N LYS A 80 14.34 8.66 6.86
CA LYS A 80 14.46 9.69 7.90
C LYS A 80 13.33 9.53 8.93
N PRO A 81 13.62 9.60 10.24
CA PRO A 81 12.59 9.46 11.28
C PRO A 81 11.39 10.38 11.11
N ALA A 82 11.63 11.65 10.77
CA ALA A 82 10.58 12.64 10.57
C ALA A 82 9.64 12.30 9.39
N THR A 83 10.14 11.62 8.35
CA THR A 83 9.31 11.20 7.21
C THR A 83 8.38 10.06 7.62
N TRP A 84 8.88 9.08 8.40
CA TRP A 84 8.03 8.02 8.95
C TRP A 84 6.96 8.57 9.87
N GLU A 85 7.34 9.45 10.81
CA GLU A 85 6.39 10.01 11.75
C GLU A 85 5.32 10.87 11.04
N GLY A 86 5.69 11.63 10.01
CA GLY A 86 4.71 12.38 9.20
C GLY A 86 3.70 11.48 8.48
N VAL A 87 4.19 10.46 7.76
CA VAL A 87 3.32 9.53 7.02
C VAL A 87 2.44 8.71 7.96
N LEU A 88 2.99 8.25 9.09
CA LEU A 88 2.23 7.54 10.11
C LEU A 88 1.17 8.44 10.74
N MET A 89 1.50 9.70 11.07
CA MET A 89 0.55 10.65 11.63
C MET A 89 -0.64 10.89 10.69
N ASP A 90 -0.39 11.11 9.40
CA ASP A 90 -1.44 11.34 8.39
C ASP A 90 -2.32 10.10 8.19
N SER A 91 -1.70 8.92 8.13
CA SER A 91 -2.40 7.64 7.98
C SER A 91 -3.23 7.30 9.22
N LEU A 92 -2.68 7.53 10.41
CA LEU A 92 -3.37 7.35 11.68
C LEU A 92 -4.58 8.27 11.79
N TRP A 93 -4.41 9.57 11.48
CA TRP A 93 -5.50 10.53 11.56
C TRP A 93 -6.65 10.16 10.63
N THR A 94 -6.36 9.64 9.44
CA THR A 94 -7.40 9.20 8.49
C THR A 94 -8.32 8.12 9.07
N GLU A 95 -7.76 7.17 9.83
CA GLU A 95 -8.52 6.07 10.44
C GLU A 95 -9.13 6.44 11.81
N VAL A 96 -8.46 7.32 12.58
CA VAL A 96 -8.85 7.70 13.94
C VAL A 96 -9.88 8.84 13.96
N ALA A 97 -9.83 9.75 12.97
CA ALA A 97 -10.67 10.94 12.93
C ALA A 97 -12.18 10.64 13.07
N PRO A 98 -12.78 9.65 12.38
CA PRO A 98 -14.22 9.40 12.49
C PRO A 98 -14.68 9.16 13.93
N HIS A 99 -13.95 8.33 14.68
CA HIS A 99 -14.31 8.00 16.06
C HIS A 99 -14.01 9.13 17.05
N VAL A 100 -12.88 9.84 16.85
CA VAL A 100 -12.57 11.05 17.63
C VAL A 100 -13.66 12.11 17.47
N LEU A 101 -14.11 12.33 16.24
CA LEU A 101 -15.14 13.33 15.96
C LEU A 101 -16.51 12.91 16.49
N GLU A 102 -16.84 11.62 16.46
CA GLU A 102 -18.03 11.06 17.10
C GLU A 102 -18.03 11.35 18.62
N ILE A 103 -16.93 11.01 19.31
CA ILE A 103 -16.73 11.30 20.74
C ILE A 103 -16.86 12.80 21.01
N PHE A 104 -16.26 13.63 20.16
CA PHE A 104 -16.31 15.08 20.30
C PHE A 104 -17.74 15.62 20.20
N ILE A 105 -18.52 15.16 19.21
CA ILE A 105 -19.91 15.59 19.00
C ILE A 105 -20.79 15.14 20.16
N GLU A 106 -20.64 13.90 20.64
CA GLU A 106 -21.38 13.38 21.78
C GLU A 106 -21.07 14.14 23.06
N ALA A 107 -19.80 14.39 23.35
CA ALA A 107 -19.37 15.14 24.52
C ALA A 107 -19.88 16.60 24.49
N ALA A 108 -19.94 17.20 23.29
CA ALA A 108 -20.41 18.57 23.11
C ALA A 108 -21.93 18.75 23.28
N GLN A 109 -22.69 17.66 23.43
CA GLN A 109 -24.09 17.73 23.84
C GLN A 109 -24.27 18.02 25.35
N GLY A 110 -23.18 17.98 26.14
CA GLY A 110 -23.19 18.36 27.55
C GLY A 110 -23.59 19.82 27.76
N GLN A 111 -24.23 20.12 28.90
CA GLN A 111 -24.72 21.46 29.20
C GLN A 111 -23.62 22.38 29.77
N SER A 112 -22.49 21.80 30.20
CA SER A 112 -21.39 22.54 30.79
C SER A 112 -20.01 22.06 30.29
N PRO A 113 -18.98 22.94 30.34
CA PRO A 113 -17.59 22.56 30.06
C PRO A 113 -17.08 21.37 30.90
N GLY A 114 -17.56 21.24 32.15
CA GLY A 114 -17.20 20.13 33.02
C GLY A 114 -17.84 18.79 32.61
N GLU A 115 -19.08 18.82 32.11
CA GLU A 115 -19.74 17.64 31.54
C GLU A 115 -19.06 17.20 30.25
N PHE A 116 -18.71 18.15 29.37
CA PHE A 116 -17.93 17.86 28.16
C PHE A 116 -16.63 17.13 28.50
N ASN A 117 -15.82 17.72 29.39
CA ASN A 117 -14.53 17.15 29.76
C ASN A 117 -14.68 15.75 30.35
N THR A 118 -15.64 15.55 31.25
CA THR A 118 -15.89 14.25 31.87
C THR A 118 -16.34 13.21 30.84
N SER A 119 -17.29 13.57 29.97
CA SER A 119 -17.81 12.66 28.94
C SER A 119 -16.71 12.25 27.94
N ALA A 120 -16.00 13.24 27.41
CA ALA A 120 -14.92 13.02 26.45
C ALA A 120 -13.78 12.18 27.06
N ASP A 121 -13.42 12.45 28.32
CA ASP A 121 -12.38 11.71 29.03
C ASP A 121 -12.76 10.24 29.21
N ILE A 122 -13.97 9.96 29.69
CA ILE A 122 -14.47 8.59 29.86
C ILE A 122 -14.46 7.83 28.52
N GLN A 123 -14.95 8.46 27.44
CA GLN A 123 -15.03 7.81 26.15
C GLN A 123 -13.65 7.54 25.53
N LEU A 124 -12.72 8.51 25.58
CA LEU A 124 -11.35 8.33 25.10
C LEU A 124 -10.61 7.23 25.88
N HIS A 125 -10.71 7.23 27.21
CA HIS A 125 -10.08 6.20 28.04
C HIS A 125 -10.70 4.83 27.81
N LYS A 126 -12.02 4.74 27.67
CA LYS A 126 -12.69 3.48 27.34
C LYS A 126 -12.21 2.93 25.99
N TRP A 127 -12.05 3.80 24.99
CA TRP A 127 -11.57 3.39 23.68
C TRP A 127 -10.12 2.91 23.73
N ALA A 128 -9.22 3.65 24.38
CA ALA A 128 -7.84 3.25 24.57
C ALA A 128 -7.70 1.97 25.42
N ASP A 129 -8.52 1.81 26.46
CA ASP A 129 -8.50 0.62 27.32
C ASP A 129 -9.06 -0.63 26.62
N SER A 130 -9.97 -0.47 25.66
CA SER A 130 -10.57 -1.58 24.91
C SER A 130 -9.63 -2.29 23.92
N HIS A 131 -8.35 -1.90 23.86
CA HIS A 131 -7.34 -2.33 22.87
C HIS A 131 -7.65 -1.95 21.40
N GLN A 132 -8.86 -1.47 21.10
CA GLN A 132 -9.29 -1.10 19.75
C GLN A 132 -8.38 -0.05 19.11
N LEU A 133 -8.01 1.00 19.85
CA LEU A 133 -7.10 2.03 19.36
C LEU A 133 -5.70 1.47 19.07
N ALA A 134 -5.16 0.64 19.97
CA ALA A 134 -3.83 0.05 19.80
C ALA A 134 -3.77 -0.91 18.61
N GLU A 135 -4.78 -1.75 18.43
CA GLU A 135 -4.92 -2.66 17.29
C GLU A 135 -5.08 -1.89 15.97
N LEU A 136 -5.87 -0.82 15.98
CA LEU A 136 -6.02 0.07 14.83
C LEU A 136 -4.68 0.71 14.46
N CYS A 137 -3.95 1.26 15.42
CA CYS A 137 -2.63 1.83 15.19
C CYS A 137 -1.62 0.81 14.64
N ALA A 138 -1.61 -0.42 15.16
CA ALA A 138 -0.76 -1.49 14.66
C ALA A 138 -1.11 -1.88 13.21
N LYS A 139 -2.41 -1.97 12.89
CA LYS A 139 -2.89 -2.20 11.52
C LYS A 139 -2.44 -1.09 10.57
N VAL A 140 -2.62 0.17 10.95
CA VAL A 140 -2.16 1.33 10.16
C VAL A 140 -0.65 1.31 9.98
N GLY A 141 0.11 1.00 11.04
CA GLY A 141 1.57 0.84 10.96
C GLY A 141 1.99 -0.22 9.94
N LEU A 142 1.30 -1.36 9.94
CA LEU A 142 1.53 -2.44 8.98
C LEU A 142 1.19 -2.05 7.54
N GLU A 143 0.02 -1.46 7.32
CA GLU A 143 -0.42 -0.99 6.00
C GLU A 143 0.51 0.09 5.46
N THR A 144 0.93 1.03 6.31
CA THR A 144 1.90 2.08 5.96
C THR A 144 3.25 1.47 5.58
N MET A 145 3.75 0.50 6.36
CA MET A 145 5.01 -0.19 6.04
C MET A 145 4.95 -0.86 4.67
N PHE A 146 3.87 -1.59 4.38
CA PHE A 146 3.70 -2.23 3.08
C PHE A 146 3.47 -1.24 1.94
N ALA A 147 2.79 -0.11 2.18
CA ALA A 147 2.64 0.95 1.19
C ALA A 147 3.99 1.58 0.83
N GLN A 148 4.87 1.79 1.82
CA GLN A 148 6.24 2.28 1.56
C GLN A 148 7.08 1.23 0.82
N LEU A 149 6.94 -0.06 1.15
CA LEU A 149 7.60 -1.13 0.40
C LEU A 149 7.12 -1.17 -1.05
N HIS A 150 5.80 -1.13 -1.27
CA HIS A 150 5.19 -1.13 -2.59
C HIS A 150 5.67 0.07 -3.43
N THR A 151 5.61 1.27 -2.85
CA THR A 151 6.13 2.50 -3.48
C THR A 151 7.61 2.37 -3.84
N LYS A 152 8.42 1.67 -3.04
CA LYS A 152 9.83 1.41 -3.35
C LYS A 152 10.01 0.38 -4.46
N LEU A 153 9.17 -0.65 -4.51
CA LEU A 153 9.18 -1.66 -5.55
C LEU A 153 8.67 -1.13 -6.91
N GLU A 154 7.84 -0.08 -6.91
CA GLU A 154 7.34 0.60 -8.12
C GLU A 154 8.15 1.85 -8.50
N GLY A 155 8.68 2.60 -7.54
CA GLY A 155 9.20 3.96 -7.70
C GLY A 155 10.52 4.13 -8.46
N GLU A 156 11.17 3.05 -8.91
CA GLU A 156 12.30 3.16 -9.85
C GLU A 156 11.85 3.32 -11.33
N GLU A 157 10.55 3.40 -11.60
CA GLU A 157 10.01 3.54 -12.96
C GLU A 157 10.02 4.97 -13.54
N GLY A 158 10.45 6.00 -12.79
CA GLY A 158 10.26 7.42 -13.16
C GLY A 158 11.43 8.39 -12.97
N GLY A 159 12.69 7.93 -12.90
CA GLY A 159 13.84 8.77 -12.52
C GLY A 159 14.93 8.91 -13.57
N GLY A 160 14.69 9.66 -14.65
CA GLY A 160 15.77 10.18 -15.49
C GLY A 160 16.54 11.28 -14.74
N GLY A 161 17.79 11.00 -14.35
CA GLY A 161 18.79 12.03 -14.04
C GLY A 161 19.57 11.88 -12.74
N GLY A 162 20.85 11.50 -12.88
CA GLY A 162 21.95 12.03 -12.05
C GLY A 162 22.05 11.56 -10.60
N GLY A 163 22.64 10.39 -10.37
CA GLY A 163 23.10 9.96 -9.05
C GLY A 163 23.95 8.70 -9.13
N VAL A 164 25.27 8.84 -9.10
CA VAL A 164 26.23 7.74 -9.07
C VAL A 164 26.16 7.07 -7.69
N GLY A 165 25.65 5.84 -7.61
CA GLY A 165 25.79 4.99 -6.43
C GLY A 165 24.60 4.07 -6.18
N GLY A 166 24.71 2.81 -6.61
CA GLY A 166 23.73 1.74 -6.33
C GLY A 166 23.23 1.09 -7.61
N GLY A 167 23.78 -0.08 -7.95
CA GLY A 167 23.40 -0.85 -9.13
C GLY A 167 22.02 -1.50 -8.98
N GLY A 168 20.97 -0.68 -9.05
CA GLY A 168 19.59 -1.12 -9.17
C GLY A 168 19.32 -1.73 -10.54
N TRP A 169 18.30 -2.57 -10.59
CA TRP A 169 17.80 -3.30 -11.77
C TRP A 169 17.50 -2.45 -13.02
N GLY A 170 17.54 -1.12 -12.91
CA GLY A 170 17.27 -0.17 -13.98
C GLY A 170 18.43 0.12 -14.95
N VAL A 171 19.68 -0.27 -14.69
CA VAL A 171 20.80 0.06 -15.59
C VAL A 171 21.75 -1.13 -15.82
N VAL A 172 21.28 -2.14 -16.55
CA VAL A 172 22.16 -2.85 -17.47
C VAL A 172 21.92 -2.23 -18.84
N GLY A 173 22.77 -1.28 -19.20
CA GLY A 173 22.72 -0.57 -20.47
C GLY A 173 22.72 -1.55 -21.65
N VAL A 174 21.56 -1.66 -22.29
CA VAL A 174 21.35 -2.43 -23.50
C VAL A 174 20.56 -1.53 -24.43
N GLY A 175 21.24 -0.95 -25.40
CA GLY A 175 20.66 0.00 -26.34
C GLY A 175 19.51 -0.62 -27.14
N GLY A 176 18.40 0.11 -27.23
CA GLY A 176 17.35 -0.11 -28.24
C GLY A 176 16.34 -1.21 -27.89
N GLY A 177 15.45 -0.94 -26.92
CA GLY A 177 14.29 -1.79 -26.65
C GLY A 177 13.75 -1.69 -25.22
N GLY A 178 13.69 -0.49 -24.65
CA GLY A 178 13.48 -0.21 -23.22
C GLY A 178 12.06 -0.46 -22.67
N GLY A 179 11.44 -1.61 -22.95
CA GLY A 179 10.11 -1.92 -22.40
C GLY A 179 9.81 -3.38 -22.09
N LYS A 180 10.60 -4.34 -22.57
CA LYS A 180 10.21 -5.78 -22.51
C LYS A 180 10.87 -6.61 -21.40
N PHE A 181 11.95 -6.13 -20.80
CA PHE A 181 12.61 -6.83 -19.68
C PHE A 181 12.08 -6.40 -18.30
N HIS A 182 11.52 -5.20 -18.19
CA HIS A 182 11.02 -4.65 -16.93
C HIS A 182 9.77 -5.38 -16.40
N SER A 183 8.91 -5.89 -17.29
CA SER A 183 7.72 -6.66 -16.89
C SER A 183 8.03 -8.08 -16.36
N LEU A 184 9.27 -8.56 -16.48
CA LEU A 184 9.66 -9.92 -16.09
C LEU A 184 9.80 -10.10 -14.58
N GLY A 185 10.20 -9.03 -13.87
CA GLY A 185 10.36 -9.04 -12.42
C GLY A 185 9.09 -8.69 -11.65
N GLN A 186 8.11 -8.08 -12.31
CA GLN A 186 6.86 -7.62 -11.69
C GLN A 186 6.10 -8.77 -11.02
N GLY A 187 5.96 -9.92 -11.69
CA GLY A 187 5.28 -11.08 -11.13
C GLY A 187 5.97 -11.64 -9.87
N LEU A 188 7.30 -11.56 -9.79
CA LEU A 188 8.05 -11.96 -8.59
C LEU A 188 7.82 -10.95 -7.44
N ARG A 189 7.86 -9.64 -7.74
CA ARG A 189 7.61 -8.57 -6.75
C ARG A 189 6.19 -8.68 -6.18
N GLU A 190 5.17 -8.80 -7.03
CA GLU A 190 3.77 -8.93 -6.64
C GLU A 190 3.53 -10.19 -5.78
N GLU A 191 4.10 -11.34 -6.16
CA GLU A 191 3.92 -12.58 -5.40
C GLU A 191 4.61 -12.51 -4.03
N VAL A 192 5.81 -11.92 -3.96
CA VAL A 192 6.52 -11.70 -2.69
C VAL A 192 5.74 -10.74 -1.80
N GLU A 193 5.20 -9.65 -2.34
CA GLU A 193 4.39 -8.69 -1.60
C GLU A 193 3.10 -9.35 -1.08
N ARG A 194 2.41 -10.11 -1.93
CA ARG A 194 1.19 -10.83 -1.59
C ARG A 194 1.41 -11.85 -0.47
N LEU A 195 2.45 -12.68 -0.58
CA LEU A 195 2.79 -13.69 0.43
C LEU A 195 3.27 -13.05 1.73
N SER A 196 4.04 -11.96 1.64
CA SER A 196 4.48 -11.20 2.82
C SER A 196 3.28 -10.63 3.57
N LYS A 197 2.33 -9.97 2.88
CA LYS A 197 1.09 -9.45 3.49
C LYS A 197 0.25 -10.55 4.16
N GLN A 198 0.15 -11.72 3.54
CA GLN A 198 -0.63 -12.84 4.09
C GLN A 198 -0.01 -13.44 5.34
N ASN A 199 1.32 -13.54 5.39
CA ASN A 199 2.05 -14.22 6.46
C ASN A 199 2.45 -13.27 7.61
N HIS A 200 2.61 -11.98 7.34
CA HIS A 200 3.07 -11.03 8.33
C HIS A 200 1.95 -10.72 9.34
N ARG A 201 2.30 -10.75 10.63
CA ARG A 201 1.40 -10.44 11.74
C ARG A 201 2.17 -9.58 12.72
N TRP A 202 1.56 -8.46 13.10
CA TRP A 202 2.10 -7.61 14.14
C TRP A 202 2.10 -8.36 15.46
N GLU A 203 3.14 -8.18 16.26
CA GLU A 203 3.25 -8.88 17.52
C GLU A 203 2.30 -8.34 18.59
N SER A 204 1.61 -9.24 19.30
CA SER A 204 0.68 -8.86 20.38
C SER A 204 1.34 -8.00 21.46
N TYR A 205 2.59 -8.30 21.83
CA TYR A 205 3.34 -7.52 22.81
C TYR A 205 3.52 -6.05 22.39
N ASN A 206 3.76 -5.81 21.11
CA ASN A 206 3.92 -4.46 20.57
C ASN A 206 2.60 -3.68 20.61
N VAL A 207 1.47 -4.36 20.47
CA VAL A 207 0.12 -3.78 20.65
C VAL A 207 -0.09 -3.36 22.11
N ASP A 208 0.29 -4.19 23.07
CA ASP A 208 0.18 -3.85 24.49
C ASP A 208 1.06 -2.63 24.87
N GLN A 209 2.25 -2.51 24.27
CA GLN A 209 3.10 -1.32 24.44
C GLN A 209 2.45 -0.06 23.86
N LEU A 210 1.81 -0.16 22.69
CA LEU A 210 1.05 0.96 22.11
C LEU A 210 -0.08 1.40 23.04
N LYS A 211 -0.86 0.45 23.57
CA LYS A 211 -1.92 0.74 24.53
C LYS A 211 -1.39 1.50 25.75
N TYR A 212 -0.28 1.05 26.33
CA TYR A 212 0.31 1.71 27.50
C TYR A 212 0.72 3.16 27.19
N VAL A 213 1.38 3.40 26.06
CA VAL A 213 1.81 4.74 25.64
C VAL A 213 0.60 5.65 25.34
N GLN A 214 -0.45 5.10 24.74
CA GLN A 214 -1.70 5.82 24.45
C GLN A 214 -2.42 6.23 25.73
N MET A 215 -2.57 5.30 26.68
CA MET A 215 -3.15 5.59 28.00
C MET A 215 -2.36 6.65 28.75
N SER A 216 -1.03 6.52 28.78
CA SER A 216 -0.17 7.53 29.43
C SER A 216 -0.28 8.91 28.77
N ALA A 217 -0.49 8.99 27.46
CA ALA A 217 -0.66 10.26 26.76
C ALA A 217 -2.05 10.88 26.97
N LEU A 218 -3.07 10.08 27.32
CA LEU A 218 -4.41 10.56 27.68
C LEU A 218 -4.49 11.11 29.11
N ASP A 219 -3.65 10.60 30.01
CA ASP A 219 -3.57 11.04 31.41
C ASP A 219 -3.08 12.49 31.56
N ASP A 220 -2.38 13.02 30.55
CA ASP A 220 -1.96 14.42 30.51
C ASP A 220 -3.17 15.34 30.26
N LYS A 221 -3.54 16.14 31.28
CA LYS A 221 -4.76 16.97 31.23
C LYS A 221 -4.51 18.41 30.78
N ASP A 222 -3.32 18.93 31.04
CA ASP A 222 -3.03 20.35 30.87
C ASP A 222 -2.04 20.62 29.74
N VAL A 223 -2.44 21.50 28.82
CA VAL A 223 -1.54 22.00 27.76
C VAL A 223 -0.40 22.80 28.40
N PRO A 224 0.87 22.39 28.27
CA PRO A 224 1.97 22.97 29.03
C PRO A 224 2.49 24.30 28.46
N SER A 225 2.37 24.53 27.14
CA SER A 225 2.97 25.69 26.47
C SER A 225 2.01 26.38 25.50
N ALA A 226 2.23 27.68 25.30
CA ALA A 226 1.48 28.49 24.33
C ALA A 226 1.71 28.04 22.88
N GLU A 227 2.84 27.38 22.60
CA GLU A 227 3.12 26.78 21.29
C GLU A 227 2.23 25.54 21.07
N GLN A 228 2.22 24.61 22.02
CA GLN A 228 1.37 23.42 21.93
C GLN A 228 -0.12 23.77 21.89
N TRP A 229 -0.52 24.85 22.55
CA TRP A 229 -1.88 25.39 22.43
C TRP A 229 -2.21 25.85 21.01
N ARG A 230 -1.31 26.62 20.38
CA ARG A 230 -1.49 27.08 19.00
C ARG A 230 -1.51 25.91 18.02
N ASP A 231 -0.67 24.92 18.24
CA ASP A 231 -0.64 23.69 17.43
C ASP A 231 -1.96 22.92 17.55
N ALA A 232 -2.50 22.80 18.77
CA ALA A 232 -3.79 22.16 19.02
C ALA A 232 -4.96 22.92 18.38
N VAL A 233 -4.98 24.26 18.48
CA VAL A 233 -5.99 25.10 17.81
C VAL A 233 -5.89 24.94 16.29
N THR A 234 -4.68 24.93 15.73
CA THR A 234 -4.46 24.76 14.28
C THR A 234 -4.92 23.37 13.83
N PHE A 235 -4.63 22.34 14.62
CA PHE A 235 -5.05 20.96 14.38
C PHE A 235 -6.57 20.79 14.47
N MET A 236 -7.21 21.35 15.50
CA MET A 236 -8.67 21.37 15.64
C MET A 236 -9.32 22.08 14.46
N THR A 237 -8.80 23.25 14.07
CA THR A 237 -9.32 24.02 12.94
C THR A 237 -9.22 23.22 11.65
N SER A 238 -8.06 22.63 11.34
CA SER A 238 -7.89 21.85 10.10
C SER A 238 -8.75 20.58 10.08
N ALA A 239 -8.91 19.92 11.23
CA ALA A 239 -9.82 18.78 11.41
C ALA A 239 -11.27 19.18 11.12
N LEU A 240 -11.74 20.28 11.72
CA LEU A 240 -13.10 20.77 11.56
C LEU A 240 -13.36 21.28 10.14
N SER A 241 -12.45 22.06 9.53
CA SER A 241 -12.63 22.56 8.16
C SER A 241 -12.80 21.43 7.15
N ARG A 242 -12.06 20.32 7.32
CA ARG A 242 -12.22 19.13 6.46
C ARG A 242 -13.61 18.51 6.62
N GLN A 243 -14.07 18.34 7.86
CA GLN A 243 -15.39 17.78 8.15
C GLN A 243 -16.53 18.69 7.72
N ILE A 244 -16.35 20.01 7.82
CA ILE A 244 -17.32 20.99 7.31
C ILE A 244 -17.48 20.81 5.80
N LYS A 245 -16.38 20.67 5.07
CA LYS A 245 -16.42 20.43 3.62
C LYS A 245 -17.14 19.11 3.27
N GLU A 246 -16.84 18.03 3.99
CA GLU A 246 -17.50 16.74 3.81
C GLU A 246 -19.02 16.84 4.11
N ALA A 247 -19.40 17.54 5.18
CA ALA A 247 -20.80 17.79 5.55
C ALA A 247 -21.54 18.71 4.56
N GLU A 248 -20.87 19.72 3.99
CA GLU A 248 -21.42 20.56 2.92
C GLU A 248 -21.69 19.75 1.65
N ASP A 249 -20.74 18.90 1.25
CA ASP A 249 -20.88 18.00 0.11
C ASP A 249 -22.04 17.01 0.32
N ASP A 250 -22.20 16.46 1.53
CA ASP A 250 -23.29 15.54 1.85
C ASP A 250 -24.65 16.22 1.88
N LEU A 251 -24.73 17.45 2.43
CA LEU A 251 -25.93 18.26 2.37
C LEU A 251 -26.29 18.62 0.92
N GLN A 252 -25.30 18.90 0.07
CA GLN A 252 -25.51 19.17 -1.36
C GLN A 252 -26.02 17.92 -2.11
N LYS A 253 -25.52 16.72 -1.80
CA LYS A 253 -26.04 15.46 -2.36
C LYS A 253 -27.49 15.22 -1.94
N LEU A 254 -27.82 15.54 -0.69
CA LEU A 254 -29.14 15.35 -0.09
C LEU A 254 -30.19 16.34 -0.63
N ALA A 255 -29.83 17.62 -0.82
CA ALA A 255 -30.71 18.67 -1.37
C ALA A 255 -30.71 18.73 -2.92
N GLY A 256 -29.76 18.05 -3.57
CA GLY A 256 -29.57 18.07 -5.01
C GLY A 256 -28.94 19.37 -5.55
N PRO A 257 -28.65 19.46 -6.86
CA PRO A 257 -27.94 20.59 -7.46
C PRO A 257 -28.69 21.92 -7.26
N THR A 258 -28.02 22.89 -6.63
CA THR A 258 -28.59 24.20 -6.29
C THR A 258 -28.37 25.25 -7.38
N SER A 259 -27.23 25.21 -8.07
CA SER A 259 -26.85 26.21 -9.07
C SER A 259 -27.51 25.98 -10.43
N PHE A 260 -27.92 27.07 -11.08
CA PHE A 260 -28.37 27.06 -12.48
C PHE A 260 -27.29 26.47 -13.40
N TYR A 261 -26.01 26.74 -13.13
CA TYR A 261 -24.89 26.17 -13.90
C TYR A 261 -24.85 24.64 -13.80
N ASP A 262 -25.02 24.07 -12.60
CA ASP A 262 -25.00 22.62 -12.41
C ASP A 262 -26.18 21.90 -13.07
N ARG A 263 -27.33 22.58 -13.20
CA ARG A 263 -28.52 22.01 -13.84
C ARG A 263 -28.44 22.04 -15.36
N TRP A 264 -27.90 23.12 -15.92
CA TRP A 264 -27.88 23.35 -17.37
C TRP A 264 -26.58 22.90 -18.05
N VAL A 265 -25.43 23.02 -17.39
CA VAL A 265 -24.12 22.64 -17.96
C VAL A 265 -23.77 21.19 -17.64
N LEU A 266 -24.01 20.73 -16.41
CA LEU A 266 -23.79 19.33 -16.02
C LEU A 266 -25.02 18.44 -16.28
N TRP A 267 -26.12 19.00 -16.82
CA TRP A 267 -27.37 18.30 -17.15
C TRP A 267 -27.94 17.44 -15.99
N LYS A 268 -27.80 17.91 -14.74
CA LYS A 268 -28.30 17.21 -13.55
C LYS A 268 -29.68 17.72 -13.17
N SER A 269 -30.67 16.83 -13.16
CA SER A 269 -32.03 17.11 -12.64
C SER A 269 -32.14 16.82 -11.15
N GLN A 270 -33.03 17.52 -10.44
CA GLN A 270 -33.37 17.19 -9.06
C GLN A 270 -34.39 16.03 -9.01
N SER A 271 -34.19 15.09 -8.10
CA SER A 271 -35.19 14.07 -7.81
C SER A 271 -36.35 14.65 -6.99
N SER A 272 -37.51 14.00 -7.02
CA SER A 272 -38.67 14.37 -6.18
C SER A 272 -38.33 14.38 -4.69
N THR A 273 -37.44 13.48 -4.24
CA THR A 273 -37.00 13.40 -2.84
C THR A 273 -36.06 14.55 -2.47
N GLN A 274 -35.15 14.92 -3.37
CA GLN A 274 -34.24 16.05 -3.16
C GLN A 274 -34.98 17.39 -3.03
N VAL A 275 -36.08 17.57 -3.77
CA VAL A 275 -36.93 18.78 -3.67
C VAL A 275 -37.55 18.89 -2.27
N VAL A 276 -38.09 17.78 -1.75
CA VAL A 276 -38.70 17.75 -0.39
C VAL A 276 -37.65 17.99 0.68
N LYS A 277 -36.51 17.29 0.61
CA LYS A 277 -35.41 17.44 1.58
C LYS A 277 -34.80 18.84 1.57
N ARG A 278 -34.72 19.47 0.39
CA ARG A 278 -34.29 20.86 0.26
C ARG A 278 -35.27 21.83 0.93
N ALA A 279 -36.57 21.71 0.64
CA ALA A 279 -37.58 22.56 1.27
C ALA A 279 -37.56 22.38 2.80
N ALA A 280 -37.40 21.14 3.27
CA ALA A 280 -37.23 20.85 4.70
C ALA A 280 -35.99 21.54 5.28
N ALA A 281 -34.83 21.42 4.62
CA ALA A 281 -33.59 22.06 5.07
C ALA A 281 -33.69 23.61 5.10
N GLU A 282 -34.35 24.22 4.11
CA GLU A 282 -34.58 25.68 4.07
C GLU A 282 -35.44 26.15 5.25
N GLU A 283 -36.52 25.43 5.60
CA GLU A 283 -37.33 25.75 6.77
C GLU A 283 -36.60 25.47 8.09
N LEU A 284 -35.88 24.35 8.18
CA LEU A 284 -35.10 23.96 9.36
C LEU A 284 -33.96 24.95 9.66
N SER A 285 -33.36 25.55 8.62
CA SER A 285 -32.30 26.53 8.78
C SER A 285 -32.74 27.79 9.54
N LYS A 286 -34.04 28.12 9.51
CA LYS A 286 -34.60 29.26 10.23
C LYS A 286 -34.57 29.06 11.75
N PHE A 287 -34.74 27.83 12.23
CA PHE A 287 -34.64 27.51 13.65
C PHE A 287 -33.21 27.73 14.15
N LEU A 288 -32.21 27.26 13.40
CA LEU A 288 -30.79 27.46 13.74
C LEU A 288 -30.39 28.95 13.68
N ALA A 289 -30.96 29.72 12.75
CA ALA A 289 -30.73 31.16 12.68
C ALA A 289 -31.36 31.93 13.85
N ALA A 290 -32.49 31.45 14.38
CA ALA A 290 -33.17 32.06 15.53
C ALA A 290 -32.51 31.67 16.86
N GLU A 291 -32.12 30.40 17.00
CA GLU A 291 -31.47 29.87 18.19
C GLU A 291 -30.15 29.16 17.84
N PRO A 292 -29.01 29.87 17.91
CA PRO A 292 -27.70 29.28 17.62
C PRO A 292 -27.29 28.16 18.59
N SER A 293 -27.89 28.09 19.78
CA SER A 293 -27.62 27.07 20.82
C SER A 293 -28.65 25.94 20.84
N HIS A 294 -29.37 25.74 19.74
CA HIS A 294 -30.41 24.71 19.65
C HIS A 294 -29.84 23.30 19.94
N PRO A 295 -30.58 22.42 20.64
CA PRO A 295 -30.17 21.04 20.88
C PRO A 295 -30.14 20.19 19.59
N SER A 296 -29.43 19.05 19.62
CA SER A 296 -29.35 18.13 18.48
C SER A 296 -30.68 17.49 18.08
N LYS A 297 -31.63 17.40 19.00
CA LYS A 297 -32.96 16.81 18.75
C LYS A 297 -33.97 17.91 18.49
N LEU A 298 -34.75 17.75 17.42
CA LEU A 298 -35.93 18.57 17.17
C LEU A 298 -36.98 18.30 18.23
N PHE A 299 -37.64 19.36 18.68
CA PHE A 299 -38.82 19.22 19.51
C PHE A 299 -40.03 18.80 18.66
N THR A 300 -40.99 18.13 19.29
CA THR A 300 -42.18 17.58 18.61
C THR A 300 -43.05 18.66 17.97
N ASP A 301 -43.09 19.85 18.56
CA ASP A 301 -43.81 21.03 18.06
C ASP A 301 -43.11 21.67 16.84
N GLU A 302 -41.79 21.72 16.83
CA GLU A 302 -40.99 22.17 15.68
C GLU A 302 -41.18 21.25 14.48
N LEU A 303 -41.12 19.93 14.72
CA LEU A 303 -41.38 18.91 13.71
C LEU A 303 -42.78 19.09 13.08
N MET A 304 -43.81 19.28 13.91
CA MET A 304 -45.18 19.53 13.45
C MET A 304 -45.32 20.85 12.69
N THR A 305 -44.55 21.86 13.08
CA THR A 305 -44.52 23.17 12.40
C THR A 305 -43.93 23.04 11.01
N VAL A 306 -42.75 22.40 10.88
CA VAL A 306 -42.10 22.14 9.60
C VAL A 306 -43.01 21.30 8.71
N GLN A 307 -43.62 20.23 9.25
CA GLN A 307 -44.52 19.38 8.49
C GLN A 307 -45.74 20.15 7.95
N ARG A 308 -46.30 21.09 8.73
CA ARG A 308 -47.43 21.94 8.29
C ARG A 308 -47.00 22.92 7.19
N VAL A 309 -45.82 23.52 7.32
CA VAL A 309 -45.28 24.45 6.31
C VAL A 309 -45.03 23.73 4.99
N LEU A 310 -44.40 22.55 5.03
CA LEU A 310 -44.14 21.74 3.84
C LEU A 310 -45.43 21.30 3.14
N LYS A 311 -46.46 20.90 3.90
CA LYS A 311 -47.79 20.60 3.35
C LYS A 311 -48.42 21.81 2.65
N THR A 312 -48.23 23.02 3.20
CA THR A 312 -48.73 24.27 2.62
C THR A 312 -48.00 24.61 1.31
N GLN A 313 -46.71 24.28 1.21
CA GLN A 313 -45.90 24.41 0.00
C GLN A 313 -46.18 23.33 -1.05
N GLY A 314 -47.08 22.38 -0.77
CA GLY A 314 -47.43 21.28 -1.68
C GLY A 314 -46.49 20.08 -1.64
N HIS A 315 -45.64 19.99 -0.61
CA HIS A 315 -44.72 18.87 -0.42
C HIS A 315 -45.26 17.88 0.63
N ALA A 316 -45.35 16.60 0.26
CA ALA A 316 -45.66 15.52 1.19
C ALA A 316 -44.37 14.98 1.83
N ALA A 317 -43.91 15.62 2.90
CA ALA A 317 -42.72 15.18 3.64
C ALA A 317 -43.08 14.17 4.73
N SER A 318 -42.35 13.04 4.77
CA SER A 318 -42.41 12.12 5.89
C SER A 318 -41.69 12.69 7.11
N GLU A 319 -41.99 12.18 8.30
CA GLU A 319 -41.24 12.53 9.51
C GLU A 319 -39.77 12.14 9.40
N GLU A 320 -39.47 11.00 8.79
CA GLU A 320 -38.11 10.50 8.55
C GLU A 320 -37.30 11.45 7.67
N ASP A 321 -37.90 12.01 6.61
CA ASP A 321 -37.24 12.97 5.72
C ASP A 321 -36.83 14.26 6.44
N ILE A 322 -37.69 14.74 7.36
CA ILE A 322 -37.43 15.95 8.14
C ILE A 322 -36.32 15.68 9.16
N GLN A 323 -36.37 14.55 9.87
CA GLN A 323 -35.34 14.16 10.84
C GLN A 323 -33.99 13.90 10.17
N GLU A 324 -33.97 13.30 8.99
CA GLU A 324 -32.74 13.10 8.21
C GLU A 324 -32.15 14.45 7.76
N SER A 325 -32.98 15.35 7.22
CA SER A 325 -32.54 16.69 6.81
C SER A 325 -32.01 17.49 7.99
N TRP A 326 -32.66 17.38 9.15
CA TRP A 326 -32.22 18.01 10.39
C TRP A 326 -30.87 17.49 10.87
N ARG A 327 -30.65 16.16 10.90
CA ARG A 327 -29.37 15.59 11.35
C ARG A 327 -28.19 16.14 10.56
N HIS A 328 -28.30 16.21 9.23
CA HIS A 328 -27.24 16.75 8.38
C HIS A 328 -27.05 18.26 8.57
N LEU A 329 -28.15 19.02 8.66
CA LEU A 329 -28.10 20.46 8.83
C LEU A 329 -27.52 20.86 10.19
N TYR A 330 -27.99 20.21 11.25
CA TYR A 330 -27.51 20.41 12.62
C TYR A 330 -26.03 20.06 12.72
N HIS A 331 -25.60 18.93 12.13
CA HIS A 331 -24.20 18.52 12.13
C HIS A 331 -23.29 19.58 11.48
N LEU A 332 -23.66 20.09 10.30
CA LEU A 332 -22.92 21.16 9.64
C LEU A 332 -22.86 22.44 10.50
N HIS A 333 -23.99 22.84 11.08
CA HIS A 333 -24.07 24.01 11.94
C HIS A 333 -23.21 23.87 13.20
N PHE A 334 -23.25 22.70 13.84
CA PHE A 334 -22.42 22.37 15.00
C PHE A 334 -20.92 22.50 14.66
N LEU A 335 -20.49 21.91 13.54
CA LEU A 335 -19.08 21.96 13.11
C LEU A 335 -18.62 23.41 12.85
N LYS A 336 -19.44 24.22 12.16
CA LYS A 336 -19.13 25.64 11.91
C LYS A 336 -19.00 26.43 13.21
N ARG A 337 -19.91 26.20 14.17
CA ARG A 337 -19.83 26.84 15.50
C ARG A 337 -18.59 26.39 16.28
N ALA A 338 -18.22 25.11 16.20
CA ALA A 338 -17.01 24.60 16.83
C ALA A 338 -15.74 25.23 16.24
N GLU A 339 -15.69 25.44 14.93
CA GLU A 339 -14.58 26.10 14.23
C GLU A 339 -14.46 27.58 14.65
N GLU A 340 -15.58 28.31 14.71
CA GLU A 340 -15.59 29.68 15.23
C GLU A 340 -15.11 29.77 16.68
N THR A 341 -15.47 28.77 17.50
CA THR A 341 -15.03 28.67 18.90
C THR A 341 -13.53 28.41 18.98
N ALA A 342 -12.99 27.51 18.14
CA ALA A 342 -11.56 27.26 18.04
C ALA A 342 -10.78 28.56 17.72
N HIS A 343 -11.28 29.36 16.78
CA HIS A 343 -10.69 30.66 16.45
C HIS A 343 -10.68 31.64 17.63
N LYS A 344 -11.76 31.72 18.41
CA LYS A 344 -11.82 32.54 19.64
C LYS A 344 -10.80 32.07 20.68
N CYS A 345 -10.59 30.75 20.76
CA CYS A 345 -9.65 30.13 21.68
C CYS A 345 -8.17 30.31 21.30
N GLN A 346 -7.83 30.90 20.15
CA GLN A 346 -6.44 31.11 19.74
C GLN A 346 -5.60 31.94 20.74
N ARG A 347 -6.24 32.91 21.42
CA ARG A 347 -5.62 33.72 22.49
C ARG A 347 -5.96 33.22 23.90
N GLY A 348 -6.69 32.10 24.00
CA GLY A 348 -7.23 31.55 25.24
C GLY A 348 -6.16 31.06 26.23
N PHE A 349 -4.97 30.67 25.76
CA PHE A 349 -3.91 30.13 26.63
C PHE A 349 -3.50 31.06 27.78
N VAL A 350 -3.41 32.37 27.53
CA VAL A 350 -3.07 33.35 28.57
C VAL A 350 -4.30 33.69 29.42
N LEU A 351 -5.46 33.79 28.78
CA LEU A 351 -6.70 34.20 29.43
C LEU A 351 -7.24 33.17 30.42
N ARG A 352 -7.05 31.87 30.15
CA ARG A 352 -7.47 30.78 31.05
C ARG A 352 -6.76 30.79 32.40
N GLN A 353 -5.57 31.39 32.49
CA GLN A 353 -4.85 31.55 33.76
C GLN A 353 -5.51 32.60 34.68
N HIS A 354 -6.32 33.49 34.12
CA HIS A 354 -6.96 34.59 34.85
C HIS A 354 -8.42 34.32 35.21
N SER A 355 -9.15 33.53 34.41
CA SER A 355 -10.52 33.13 34.72
C SER A 355 -10.89 31.80 34.06
N PRO A 356 -11.60 30.90 34.76
CA PRO A 356 -12.12 29.65 34.19
C PRO A 356 -13.15 29.87 33.08
N GLU A 357 -13.69 31.09 32.94
CA GLU A 357 -14.62 31.46 31.86
C GLU A 357 -13.96 31.44 30.46
N TYR A 358 -12.63 31.52 30.39
CA TYR A 358 -11.86 31.42 29.14
C TYR A 358 -11.30 30.01 28.90
N ALA A 359 -11.77 29.00 29.65
CA ALA A 359 -11.41 27.61 29.39
C ALA A 359 -11.95 27.18 28.03
N CYS A 360 -11.10 26.55 27.23
CA CYS A 360 -11.47 25.97 25.94
C CYS A 360 -11.29 24.46 25.99
N PRO A 361 -12.26 23.74 26.58
CA PRO A 361 -12.14 22.30 26.79
C PRO A 361 -12.03 21.53 25.45
N GLU A 362 -12.59 22.06 24.37
CA GLU A 362 -12.47 21.49 23.03
C GLU A 362 -11.03 21.49 22.54
N VAL A 363 -10.27 22.57 22.81
CA VAL A 363 -8.85 22.65 22.43
C VAL A 363 -8.01 21.66 23.23
N GLU A 364 -8.31 21.49 24.52
CA GLU A 364 -7.65 20.52 25.39
C GLU A 364 -7.94 19.08 24.96
N TYR A 365 -9.17 18.79 24.51
CA TYR A 365 -9.53 17.53 23.88
C TYR A 365 -8.68 17.24 22.62
N PHE A 366 -8.65 18.16 21.65
CA PHE A 366 -7.88 17.97 20.42
C PHE A 366 -6.36 17.90 20.68
N TRP A 367 -5.86 18.60 21.70
CA TRP A 367 -4.47 18.48 22.13
C TRP A 367 -4.15 17.08 22.64
N ARG A 368 -4.99 16.50 23.52
CA ARG A 368 -4.80 15.12 24.03
C ARG A 368 -4.79 14.10 22.89
N VAL A 369 -5.75 14.19 21.98
CA VAL A 369 -5.79 13.34 20.78
C VAL A 369 -4.51 13.50 19.95
N GLN A 370 -4.04 14.74 19.77
CA GLN A 370 -2.78 14.99 19.07
C GLN A 370 -1.57 14.36 19.77
N GLN A 371 -1.51 14.38 21.12
CA GLN A 371 -0.43 13.72 21.87
C GLN A 371 -0.48 12.21 21.71
N VAL A 372 -1.66 11.60 21.82
CA VAL A 372 -1.87 10.17 21.59
C VAL A 372 -1.39 9.73 20.21
N MET A 373 -1.68 10.52 19.18
CA MET A 373 -1.21 10.22 17.83
C MET A 373 0.29 10.42 17.67
N LYS A 374 0.87 11.50 18.22
CA LYS A 374 2.32 11.75 18.19
C LYS A 374 3.08 10.63 18.89
N SER A 375 2.63 10.21 20.08
CA SER A 375 3.24 9.14 20.86
C SER A 375 3.07 7.76 20.20
N SER A 376 1.90 7.50 19.62
CA SER A 376 1.65 6.28 18.84
C SER A 376 2.52 6.22 17.60
N SER A 377 2.60 7.31 16.82
CA SER A 377 3.43 7.40 15.62
C SER A 377 4.92 7.18 15.93
N HIS A 378 5.41 7.79 17.02
CA HIS A 378 6.78 7.57 17.48
C HIS A 378 7.02 6.10 17.85
N THR A 379 6.13 5.50 18.66
CA THR A 379 6.22 4.10 19.08
C THR A 379 6.16 3.15 17.88
N LEU A 380 5.24 3.38 16.95
CA LEU A 380 5.12 2.60 15.70
C LEU A 380 6.40 2.69 14.89
N ARG A 381 6.98 3.88 14.70
CA ARG A 381 8.25 4.03 13.98
C ARG A 381 9.36 3.19 14.62
N VAL A 382 9.48 3.24 15.95
CA VAL A 382 10.48 2.44 16.67
C VAL A 382 10.23 0.95 16.47
N GLN A 383 8.99 0.48 16.63
CA GLN A 383 8.61 -0.93 16.41
C GLN A 383 8.90 -1.39 14.97
N ILE A 384 8.56 -0.55 13.98
CA ILE A 384 8.80 -0.82 12.55
C ILE A 384 10.29 -1.00 12.29
N LEU A 385 11.11 -0.02 12.70
CA LEU A 385 12.53 0.00 12.37
C LEU A 385 13.33 -1.08 13.11
N ASP A 386 13.04 -1.31 14.40
CA ASP A 386 13.84 -2.21 15.22
C ASP A 386 13.47 -3.68 15.04
N ARG A 387 12.19 -3.97 14.77
CA ARG A 387 11.65 -5.33 14.78
C ARG A 387 10.94 -5.71 13.49
N GLU A 388 9.91 -4.97 13.08
CA GLU A 388 9.00 -5.43 12.01
C GLU A 388 9.71 -5.49 10.64
N VAL A 389 10.55 -4.52 10.30
CA VAL A 389 11.31 -4.55 9.03
C VAL A 389 12.31 -5.71 9.01
N ARG A 390 12.95 -6.04 10.13
CA ARG A 390 13.87 -7.19 10.23
C ARG A 390 13.13 -8.51 10.09
N GLN A 391 11.97 -8.62 10.73
CA GLN A 391 11.09 -9.78 10.61
C GLN A 391 10.57 -9.94 9.18
N LEU A 392 10.16 -8.84 8.55
CA LEU A 392 9.74 -8.81 7.15
C LEU A 392 10.87 -9.25 6.22
N GLU A 393 12.09 -8.78 6.44
CA GLU A 393 13.26 -9.19 5.65
C GLU A 393 13.51 -10.71 5.75
N GLN A 394 13.42 -11.29 6.95
CA GLN A 394 13.56 -12.73 7.15
C GLN A 394 12.42 -13.52 6.48
N GLN A 395 11.18 -13.04 6.57
CA GLN A 395 10.03 -13.64 5.91
C GLN A 395 10.18 -13.61 4.38
N ILE A 396 10.60 -12.47 3.82
CA ILE A 396 10.86 -12.31 2.39
C ILE A 396 11.98 -13.25 1.93
N LYS A 397 13.07 -13.39 2.69
CA LYS A 397 14.13 -14.37 2.40
C LYS A 397 13.58 -15.80 2.34
N SER A 398 12.79 -16.20 3.33
CA SER A 398 12.16 -17.53 3.36
C SER A 398 11.21 -17.75 2.17
N ILE A 399 10.40 -16.74 1.82
CA ILE A 399 9.51 -16.78 0.65
C ILE A 399 10.33 -16.93 -0.63
N LEU A 400 11.38 -16.12 -0.82
CA LEU A 400 12.25 -16.19 -1.99
C LEU A 400 12.96 -17.54 -2.08
N ASP A 401 13.47 -18.08 -0.97
CA ASP A 401 14.11 -19.40 -0.95
C ASP A 401 13.12 -20.52 -1.30
N SER A 402 11.85 -20.42 -0.87
CA SER A 402 10.79 -21.36 -1.28
C SER A 402 10.46 -21.29 -2.77
N ILE A 403 10.62 -20.11 -3.40
CA ILE A 403 10.44 -19.92 -4.85
C ILE A 403 11.68 -20.44 -5.58
N ALA A 404 12.88 -20.22 -5.04
CA ALA A 404 14.15 -20.64 -5.64
C ALA A 404 14.20 -22.16 -5.92
N VAL A 405 13.62 -22.97 -5.01
CA VAL A 405 13.59 -24.44 -5.09
C VAL A 405 12.61 -24.96 -6.15
N SER A 406 11.51 -24.24 -6.44
CA SER A 406 10.49 -24.71 -7.40
C SER A 406 10.68 -24.08 -8.79
N GLU A 407 11.07 -24.91 -9.75
CA GLU A 407 11.16 -24.52 -11.17
C GLU A 407 9.80 -24.13 -11.75
N GLU A 408 8.71 -24.80 -11.32
CA GLU A 408 7.34 -24.49 -11.75
C GLU A 408 6.92 -23.10 -11.31
N ARG A 409 7.21 -22.72 -10.05
CA ARG A 409 6.91 -21.37 -9.54
C ARG A 409 7.74 -20.32 -10.27
N LYS A 410 9.04 -20.55 -10.48
CA LYS A 410 9.89 -19.64 -11.27
C LYS A 410 9.37 -19.45 -12.69
N LYS A 411 8.95 -20.54 -13.36
CA LYS A 411 8.31 -20.49 -14.70
C LYS A 411 7.00 -19.71 -14.68
N GLY A 412 6.22 -19.87 -13.62
CA GLY A 412 4.95 -19.18 -13.43
C GLY A 412 5.10 -17.68 -13.20
N LEU A 413 6.17 -17.24 -12.53
CA LEU A 413 6.40 -15.85 -12.11
C LEU A 413 7.25 -15.05 -13.11
N ILE A 414 8.28 -15.67 -13.68
CA ILE A 414 9.22 -15.03 -14.62
C ILE A 414 8.88 -15.52 -16.03
N ARG A 415 7.96 -14.80 -16.70
CA ARG A 415 7.41 -15.15 -18.01
C ARG A 415 7.80 -14.15 -19.10
N GLY A 416 8.38 -14.63 -20.19
CA GLY A 416 8.46 -13.85 -21.42
C GLY A 416 9.35 -14.48 -22.48
N ASP A 417 9.09 -14.08 -23.74
CA ASP A 417 9.76 -14.61 -24.93
C ASP A 417 11.30 -14.56 -24.83
N ALA A 418 11.83 -13.53 -24.14
CA ALA A 418 13.26 -13.36 -23.95
C ALA A 418 13.86 -14.44 -23.04
N VAL A 419 13.16 -14.77 -21.95
CA VAL A 419 13.63 -15.76 -20.97
C VAL A 419 13.62 -17.15 -21.58
N ASP A 420 12.54 -17.50 -22.27
CA ASP A 420 12.41 -18.81 -22.91
C ASP A 420 13.48 -19.00 -24.01
N LYS A 421 13.78 -17.94 -24.77
CA LYS A 421 14.87 -17.96 -25.75
C LYS A 421 16.25 -18.07 -25.12
N ALA A 422 16.49 -17.37 -24.01
CA ALA A 422 17.76 -17.45 -23.28
C ALA A 422 17.98 -18.86 -22.71
N GLU A 423 16.93 -19.51 -22.19
CA GLU A 423 17.00 -20.90 -21.72
C GLU A 423 17.27 -21.89 -22.86
N GLN A 424 16.57 -21.76 -23.99
CA GLN A 424 16.83 -22.57 -25.18
C GLN A 424 18.29 -22.43 -25.64
N LEU A 425 18.80 -21.20 -25.68
CA LEU A 425 20.19 -20.94 -26.06
C LEU A 425 21.18 -21.58 -25.07
N LYS A 426 20.91 -21.52 -23.76
CA LYS A 426 21.72 -22.18 -22.72
C LYS A 426 21.70 -23.71 -22.87
N GLN A 427 20.53 -24.29 -23.11
CA GLN A 427 20.39 -25.74 -23.33
C GLN A 427 21.19 -26.19 -24.56
N VAL A 428 21.08 -25.46 -25.68
CA VAL A 428 21.83 -25.76 -26.90
C VAL A 428 23.34 -25.64 -26.68
N ARG A 429 23.82 -24.63 -25.94
CA ARG A 429 25.24 -24.50 -25.56
C ARG A 429 25.72 -25.69 -24.73
N MET A 430 24.94 -26.10 -23.72
CA MET A 430 25.28 -27.24 -22.87
C MET A 430 25.34 -28.55 -23.67
N ILE A 431 24.39 -28.78 -24.59
CA ILE A 431 24.40 -29.97 -25.45
C ILE A 431 25.64 -29.96 -26.35
N GLN A 432 25.96 -28.81 -26.95
CA GLN A 432 27.15 -28.68 -27.79
C GLN A 432 28.44 -28.99 -27.02
N GLU A 433 28.61 -28.44 -25.81
CA GLU A 433 29.78 -28.73 -24.96
C GLU A 433 29.89 -30.22 -24.62
N LYS A 434 28.76 -30.88 -24.31
CA LYS A 434 28.72 -32.33 -24.08
C LYS A 434 29.06 -33.15 -25.33
N LEU A 435 28.62 -32.70 -26.51
CA LEU A 435 28.96 -33.36 -27.78
C LEU A 435 30.44 -33.16 -28.14
N ASP A 436 31.00 -31.97 -27.90
CA ASP A 436 32.41 -31.67 -28.16
C ASP A 436 33.32 -32.48 -27.21
N THR A 437 33.00 -32.53 -25.91
CA THR A 437 33.71 -33.38 -24.93
C THR A 437 33.61 -34.86 -25.26
N PHE A 438 32.46 -35.33 -25.72
CA PHE A 438 32.29 -36.71 -26.17
C PHE A 438 33.11 -37.01 -27.43
N ARG A 439 33.13 -36.09 -28.41
CA ARG A 439 33.98 -36.22 -29.61
C ARG A 439 35.47 -36.28 -29.25
N GLU A 440 35.91 -35.46 -28.30
CA GLU A 440 37.28 -35.51 -27.79
C GLU A 440 37.61 -36.83 -27.09
N ALA A 441 36.67 -37.37 -26.29
CA ALA A 441 36.82 -38.67 -25.65
C ALA A 441 36.92 -39.80 -26.68
N LEU A 442 36.08 -39.79 -27.73
CA LEU A 442 36.13 -40.75 -28.83
C LEU A 442 37.45 -40.69 -29.60
N ALA A 443 37.92 -39.48 -29.91
CA ALA A 443 39.20 -39.29 -30.59
C ALA A 443 40.39 -39.82 -29.77
N LYS A 444 40.34 -39.70 -28.43
CA LYS A 444 41.35 -40.28 -27.53
C LYS A 444 41.32 -41.81 -27.53
N GLN A 445 40.13 -42.42 -27.48
CA GLN A 445 39.96 -43.88 -27.50
C GLN A 445 40.43 -44.50 -28.83
N GLN A 446 40.11 -43.87 -29.96
CA GLN A 446 40.55 -44.32 -31.28
C GLN A 446 42.07 -44.24 -31.45
N LYS A 447 42.73 -43.22 -30.89
CA LYS A 447 44.20 -43.12 -30.87
C LYS A 447 44.86 -44.17 -29.96
N GLY A 448 44.19 -44.59 -28.89
CA GLY A 448 44.65 -45.64 -27.97
C GLY A 448 44.48 -47.08 -28.50
N HIS A 449 43.61 -47.28 -29.48
CA HIS A 449 43.37 -48.58 -30.14
C HIS A 449 44.19 -48.78 -31.44
N SER A 450 45.04 -47.82 -31.82
CA SER A 450 45.95 -47.99 -32.96
C SER A 450 47.02 -49.03 -32.57
N PRO A 451 47.04 -50.23 -33.18
CA PRO A 451 48.03 -51.25 -32.84
C PRO A 451 49.43 -50.73 -33.17
N LYS A 452 50.36 -50.90 -32.23
CA LYS A 452 51.79 -50.97 -32.56
C LYS A 452 52.10 -52.30 -33.19
#